data_AF-A0A061AP44-F1
#
_entry.id   AF-A0A061AP44-F1
#
_cell.length_a   1.000
_cell.length_b   1.000
_cell.length_c   1.000
_cell.angle_alpha   90.00
_cell.angle_beta   90.00
_cell.angle_gamma   90.00
#
_symmetry.space_group_name_H-M   'P 1'
#
loop_
_entity.id
_entity.type
_entity.pdbx_description
1 polymer ?
#
loop_
_entity_poly.entity_id
_entity_poly.type
_entity_poly.pdbx_seq_one_letter_code
_entity_poly.pdbx_strand_id
1 'polypeptide(L)'
;MVALFTTAFHFSFPWPAQVYAVINKYPNPLAPHVITMDVVDRSVLPDGTVRSERIIGIRQDSPRWIRRILGAPDITYAREVSFIVPASVASPSTPDLSPSLTLLEPPKLLMASTNLSLSTLLQCRETISYIPHPWPFLPAPTRRQFAPQLSVRDERMNAEDGGELPDEDDDDGNEPYPSAKDTDHPLSHPTMPPTTLFSQSALIFSTGVIAADHYPPYGVAPDCTVKPETFPPGATYPQRAAGKKVEDFSKSRFEQNASGGRAAMEWAAGKLWRDIETPDGGE
;
A
#
# COMPACT_ATOMS: atom_id res chain seq x y z
N MET A 1 -11.94 17.41 19.57
CA MET A 1 -10.62 16.79 19.85
C MET A 1 -9.96 16.40 18.54
N VAL A 2 -8.63 16.41 18.47
CA VAL A 2 -7.84 15.82 17.38
C VAL A 2 -6.88 14.79 17.99
N ALA A 3 -6.94 13.55 17.53
CA ALA A 3 -6.03 12.47 17.90
C ALA A 3 -5.25 12.03 16.66
N LEU A 4 -3.94 11.83 16.83
CA LEU A 4 -3.03 11.34 15.80
C LEU A 4 -2.54 9.95 16.19
N PHE A 5 -2.64 9.02 15.25
CA PHE A 5 -2.03 7.70 15.31
C PHE A 5 -1.00 7.59 14.19
N THR A 6 0.17 7.03 14.48
CA THR A 6 1.22 6.78 13.47
C THR A 6 1.86 5.44 13.73
N THR A 7 2.11 4.66 12.67
CA THR A 7 2.89 3.42 12.75
C THR A 7 3.68 3.23 11.46
N ALA A 8 4.81 2.54 11.56
CA ALA A 8 5.62 2.15 10.42
C ALA A 8 6.23 0.77 10.67
N PHE A 9 6.38 -0.02 9.61
CA PHE A 9 7.00 -1.34 9.66
C PHE A 9 7.34 -1.82 8.24
N HIS A 10 8.09 -2.92 8.15
CA HIS A 10 8.49 -3.51 6.88
C HIS A 10 7.70 -4.80 6.62
N PHE A 11 7.13 -4.92 5.43
CA PHE A 11 6.63 -6.18 4.91
C PHE A 11 7.77 -6.92 4.19
N SER A 12 7.89 -8.22 4.45
CA SER A 12 8.86 -9.11 3.78
C SER A 12 8.39 -9.55 2.39
N PHE A 13 7.86 -8.61 1.61
CA PHE A 13 7.43 -8.83 0.23
C PHE A 13 7.94 -7.69 -0.65
N PRO A 14 8.32 -7.97 -1.91
CA PRO A 14 8.72 -6.94 -2.85
C PRO A 14 7.53 -6.02 -3.17
N TRP A 15 7.84 -4.76 -3.51
CA TRP A 15 6.82 -3.73 -3.69
C TRP A 15 5.71 -4.10 -4.69
N PRO A 16 5.98 -4.71 -5.88
CA PRO A 16 4.92 -5.13 -6.79
C PRO A 16 3.93 -6.12 -6.15
N ALA A 17 4.43 -7.10 -5.40
CA ALA A 17 3.58 -8.05 -4.68
C ALA A 17 2.74 -7.36 -3.62
N GLN A 18 3.32 -6.42 -2.88
CA GLN A 18 2.60 -5.68 -1.86
C GLN A 18 1.49 -4.79 -2.45
N VAL A 19 1.77 -4.11 -3.58
CA VAL A 19 0.77 -3.30 -4.30
C VAL A 19 -0.39 -4.17 -4.79
N TYR A 20 -0.07 -5.31 -5.41
CA TYR A 20 -1.10 -6.22 -5.92
C TYR A 20 -1.96 -6.79 -4.77
N ALA A 21 -1.34 -7.14 -3.64
CA ALA A 21 -2.04 -7.60 -2.46
C ALA A 21 -2.99 -6.52 -1.90
N VAL A 22 -2.58 -5.24 -1.88
CA VAL A 22 -3.42 -4.14 -1.41
C VAL A 22 -4.65 -3.91 -2.29
N ILE A 23 -4.48 -4.02 -3.61
CA ILE A 23 -5.61 -3.90 -4.55
C ILE A 23 -6.60 -5.06 -4.35
N ASN A 24 -6.09 -6.26 -4.08
CA ASN A 24 -6.86 -7.50 -3.91
C ASN A 24 -7.00 -7.93 -2.43
N LYS A 25 -6.98 -6.97 -1.50
CA LYS A 25 -6.95 -7.26 -0.06
C LYS A 25 -8.16 -8.06 0.41
N TYR A 26 -9.29 -7.91 -0.26
CA TYR A 26 -10.58 -8.49 0.10
C TYR A 26 -11.09 -9.42 -1.01
N PRO A 27 -11.79 -10.52 -0.66
CA PRO A 27 -12.22 -10.91 0.68
C PRO A 27 -11.05 -11.40 1.57
N ASN A 28 -11.17 -11.17 2.88
CA ASN A 28 -10.10 -11.47 3.84
C ASN A 28 -10.68 -12.08 5.13
N PRO A 29 -10.28 -13.30 5.55
CA PRO A 29 -10.80 -13.95 6.74
C PRO A 29 -10.43 -13.21 8.03
N LEU A 30 -9.35 -12.41 8.02
CA LEU A 30 -8.94 -11.58 9.16
C LEU A 30 -9.64 -10.21 9.19
N ALA A 31 -10.38 -9.86 8.13
CA ALA A 31 -11.20 -8.66 8.09
C ALA A 31 -12.63 -8.96 7.57
N PRO A 32 -13.39 -9.83 8.28
CA PRO A 32 -14.72 -10.28 7.86
C PRO A 32 -15.79 -9.17 7.94
N HIS A 33 -15.46 -8.06 8.61
CA HIS A 33 -16.32 -6.90 8.72
C HIS A 33 -16.42 -6.10 7.41
N VAL A 34 -15.48 -6.28 6.48
CA VAL A 34 -15.58 -5.69 5.14
C VAL A 34 -16.46 -6.58 4.29
N ILE A 35 -17.65 -6.08 3.95
CA ILE A 35 -18.69 -6.84 3.24
C ILE A 35 -18.75 -6.54 1.76
N THR A 36 -18.35 -5.33 1.34
CA THR A 36 -18.33 -4.90 -0.06
C THR A 36 -17.13 -3.99 -0.32
N MET A 37 -16.63 -4.02 -1.55
CA MET A 37 -15.61 -3.10 -2.04
C MET A 37 -15.88 -2.86 -3.53
N ASP A 38 -16.15 -1.62 -3.88
CA ASP A 38 -16.53 -1.22 -5.23
C ASP A 38 -15.54 -0.17 -5.74
N VAL A 39 -15.11 -0.30 -6.99
CA VAL A 39 -14.29 0.71 -7.68
C VAL A 39 -15.23 1.70 -8.34
N VAL A 40 -15.21 2.94 -7.88
CA VAL A 40 -16.05 4.04 -8.41
C VAL A 40 -15.43 4.63 -9.66
N ASP A 41 -14.12 4.89 -9.61
CA ASP A 41 -13.36 5.46 -10.70
C ASP A 41 -11.95 4.87 -10.71
N ARG A 42 -11.40 4.65 -11.90
CA ARG A 42 -10.01 4.27 -12.09
C ARG A 42 -9.51 4.85 -13.40
N SER A 43 -8.44 5.62 -13.32
CA SER A 43 -7.83 6.28 -14.46
C SER A 43 -6.31 6.25 -14.36
N VAL A 44 -5.66 6.24 -15.52
CA VAL A 44 -4.21 6.44 -15.65
C VAL A 44 -4.00 7.91 -15.99
N LEU A 45 -3.26 8.61 -15.15
CA LEU A 45 -2.92 10.02 -15.32
C LEU A 45 -1.79 10.19 -16.36
N PRO A 46 -1.60 11.40 -16.93
CA PRO A 46 -0.58 11.63 -17.97
C PRO A 46 0.86 11.31 -17.56
N ASP A 47 1.16 11.33 -16.26
CA ASP A 47 2.45 10.97 -15.67
C ASP A 47 2.62 9.45 -15.45
N GLY A 48 1.64 8.65 -15.86
CA GLY A 48 1.61 7.20 -15.66
C GLY A 48 1.08 6.77 -14.28
N THR A 49 0.70 7.71 -13.40
CA THR A 49 0.14 7.39 -12.10
C THR A 49 -1.23 6.76 -12.25
N VAL A 50 -1.45 5.59 -11.62
CA VAL A 50 -2.78 4.96 -11.57
C VAL A 50 -3.53 5.49 -10.37
N ARG A 51 -4.60 6.27 -10.62
CA ARG A 51 -5.54 6.71 -9.60
C ARG A 51 -6.69 5.72 -9.52
N SER A 52 -7.00 5.24 -8.32
CA SER A 52 -8.22 4.44 -8.07
C SER A 52 -9.02 5.03 -6.92
N GLU A 53 -10.32 5.13 -7.10
CA GLU A 53 -11.27 5.53 -6.08
C GLU A 53 -12.20 4.37 -5.76
N ARG A 54 -12.29 4.01 -4.48
CA ARG A 54 -13.05 2.87 -3.99
C ARG A 54 -14.01 3.27 -2.88
N ILE A 55 -15.16 2.60 -2.83
CA ILE A 55 -16.06 2.64 -1.68
C ILE A 55 -16.01 1.28 -1.00
N ILE A 56 -15.88 1.29 0.33
CA ILE A 56 -15.77 0.11 1.16
C ILE A 56 -16.98 0.07 2.09
N GLY A 57 -17.76 -1.01 2.01
CA GLY A 57 -18.86 -1.30 2.91
C GLY A 57 -18.39 -2.10 4.11
N ILE A 58 -18.62 -1.57 5.31
CA ILE A 58 -18.16 -2.13 6.58
C ILE A 58 -19.36 -2.42 7.47
N ARG A 59 -19.57 -3.69 7.80
CA ARG A 59 -20.53 -4.14 8.79
C ARG A 59 -19.80 -4.48 10.09
N GLN A 60 -19.97 -3.63 11.10
CA GLN A 60 -19.38 -3.84 12.42
C GLN A 60 -20.45 -3.67 13.49
N ASP A 61 -20.46 -4.60 14.45
CA ASP A 61 -21.32 -4.46 15.62
C ASP A 61 -20.83 -3.29 16.49
N SER A 62 -21.56 -2.18 16.37
CA SER A 62 -21.38 -1.05 17.26
C SER A 62 -22.02 -1.37 18.62
N PRO A 63 -21.32 -1.12 19.75
CA PRO A 63 -21.92 -1.28 21.07
C PRO A 63 -23.27 -0.59 21.19
N ARG A 64 -24.22 -1.18 21.92
CA ARG A 64 -25.58 -0.65 22.07
C ARG A 64 -25.62 0.82 22.53
N TRP A 65 -24.65 1.23 23.35
CA TRP A 65 -24.54 2.62 23.80
C TRP A 65 -24.14 3.58 22.65
N ILE A 66 -23.29 3.14 21.71
CA ILE A 66 -22.93 3.91 20.50
C ILE A 66 -24.11 3.98 19.54
N ARG A 67 -24.82 2.87 19.30
CA ARG A 67 -26.02 2.88 18.45
C ARG A 67 -27.08 3.85 18.99
N ARG A 68 -27.32 3.85 20.30
CA ARG A 68 -28.25 4.79 20.96
C ARG A 68 -27.78 6.24 20.89
N ILE A 69 -26.46 6.48 21.01
CA ILE A 69 -25.90 7.84 21.03
C ILE A 69 -25.72 8.40 19.62
N LEU A 70 -25.34 7.61 18.62
CA LEU A 70 -24.98 8.10 17.28
C LEU A 70 -26.03 7.79 16.21
N GLY A 71 -27.09 7.02 16.54
CA GLY A 71 -28.03 6.52 15.52
C GLY A 71 -27.34 5.70 14.44
N ALA A 72 -26.22 5.05 14.79
CA ALA A 72 -25.32 4.45 13.81
C ALA A 72 -26.00 3.31 13.04
N PRO A 73 -26.01 3.34 11.70
CA PRO A 73 -26.51 2.23 10.89
C PRO A 73 -25.61 0.99 11.07
N ASP A 74 -26.17 -0.20 10.81
CA ASP A 74 -25.41 -1.46 10.92
C ASP A 74 -24.32 -1.60 9.84
N ILE A 75 -24.44 -0.86 8.75
CA ILE A 75 -23.46 -0.77 7.68
C ILE A 75 -22.97 0.66 7.57
N THR A 76 -21.65 0.82 7.55
CA THR A 76 -20.97 2.10 7.38
C THR A 76 -20.13 2.06 6.12
N TYR A 77 -19.95 3.21 5.49
CA TYR A 77 -19.16 3.32 4.26
C TYR A 77 -17.91 4.17 4.49
N ALA A 78 -16.82 3.76 3.87
CA ALA A 78 -15.58 4.53 3.77
C ALA A 78 -15.22 4.72 2.31
N ARG A 79 -14.69 5.90 1.99
CA ARG A 79 -14.10 6.22 0.69
C ARG A 79 -12.60 6.10 0.80
N GLU A 80 -11.99 5.41 -0.15
CA GLU A 80 -10.56 5.27 -0.28
C GLU A 80 -10.11 5.77 -1.64
N VAL A 81 -9.02 6.52 -1.68
CA VAL A 81 -8.35 6.91 -2.92
C VAL A 81 -6.91 6.44 -2.86
N SER A 82 -6.47 5.73 -3.88
CA SER A 82 -5.09 5.29 -4.03
C SER A 82 -4.44 5.84 -5.28
N PHE A 83 -3.14 6.07 -5.18
CA PHE A 83 -2.26 6.51 -6.25
C PHE A 83 -1.07 5.56 -6.31
N ILE A 84 -0.94 4.83 -7.41
CA ILE A 84 0.24 4.04 -7.71
C ILE A 84 1.11 4.90 -8.62
N VAL A 85 2.13 5.51 -8.03
CA VAL A 85 3.05 6.42 -8.72
C VAL A 85 4.23 5.59 -9.24
N PRO A 86 4.51 5.61 -10.56
CA PRO A 86 5.66 4.93 -11.12
C PRO A 86 6.97 5.57 -10.62
N ALA A 87 8.09 4.86 -10.78
CA ALA A 87 9.40 5.45 -10.51
C ALA A 87 9.63 6.63 -11.45
N SER A 88 10.21 7.72 -10.94
CA SER A 88 10.55 8.87 -11.79
C SER A 88 11.72 8.47 -12.69
N VAL A 89 11.47 8.22 -13.97
CA VAL A 89 12.54 8.12 -14.96
C VAL A 89 13.03 9.54 -15.22
N ALA A 90 14.34 9.79 -15.06
CA ALA A 90 14.93 11.03 -15.53
C ALA A 90 14.53 11.22 -17.00
N SER A 91 13.70 12.23 -17.29
CA SER A 91 13.20 12.43 -18.65
C SER A 91 14.39 12.64 -19.59
N PRO A 92 14.51 11.87 -20.69
CA PRO A 92 15.57 12.06 -21.67
C PRO A 92 15.47 13.41 -22.41
N SER A 93 14.41 14.18 -22.17
CA SER A 93 14.19 15.51 -22.76
C SER A 93 14.77 16.68 -21.94
N THR A 94 15.43 16.42 -20.80
CA THR A 94 16.18 17.42 -20.03
C THR A 94 17.68 17.24 -20.30
N PRO A 95 18.27 17.94 -21.29
CA PRO A 95 19.63 17.69 -21.75
C PRO A 95 20.75 18.17 -20.80
N ASP A 96 20.44 18.71 -19.61
CA ASP A 96 21.39 19.51 -18.83
C ASP A 96 21.58 19.09 -17.35
N LEU A 97 21.10 17.90 -16.94
CA LEU A 97 21.37 17.40 -15.59
C LEU A 97 22.56 16.43 -15.61
N SER A 98 23.61 16.78 -14.85
CA SER A 98 24.74 15.88 -14.57
C SER A 98 24.23 14.50 -14.14
N PRO A 99 24.76 13.39 -14.69
CA PRO A 99 24.33 12.02 -14.36
C PRO A 99 24.49 11.66 -12.87
N SER A 100 25.22 12.49 -12.11
CA SER A 100 25.42 12.35 -10.67
C SER A 100 24.28 12.91 -9.79
N LEU A 101 23.27 13.58 -10.36
CA LEU A 101 22.23 14.30 -9.60
C LEU A 101 20.78 13.89 -9.91
N THR A 102 20.55 12.94 -10.81
CA THR A 102 19.23 12.34 -11.02
C THR A 102 18.90 11.39 -9.88
N LEU A 103 18.44 11.94 -8.77
CA LEU A 103 17.92 11.20 -7.63
C LEU A 103 16.58 10.55 -8.07
N LEU A 104 16.63 9.28 -8.47
CA LEU A 104 15.47 8.53 -8.90
C LEU A 104 14.51 8.39 -7.70
N GLU A 105 13.35 9.04 -7.74
CA GLU A 105 12.32 8.80 -6.72
C GLU A 105 11.82 7.36 -6.84
N PRO A 106 11.66 6.63 -5.71
CA PRO A 106 11.11 5.29 -5.74
C PRO A 106 9.67 5.31 -6.24
N PRO A 107 9.21 4.21 -6.87
CA PRO A 107 7.78 4.01 -7.06
C PRO A 107 7.11 3.93 -5.68
N LYS A 108 5.87 4.42 -5.60
CA LYS A 108 5.15 4.52 -4.32
C LYS A 108 3.68 4.28 -4.52
N LEU A 109 3.08 3.53 -3.60
CA LEU A 109 1.63 3.43 -3.49
C LEU A 109 1.21 4.29 -2.31
N LEU A 110 0.44 5.35 -2.60
CA LEU A 110 -0.10 6.27 -1.61
C LEU A 110 -1.60 6.06 -1.52
N MET A 111 -2.15 6.06 -0.31
CA MET A 111 -3.57 5.84 -0.08
C MET A 111 -4.09 6.82 0.94
N ALA A 112 -5.33 7.27 0.76
CA ALA A 112 -6.05 8.09 1.70
C ALA A 112 -7.48 7.57 1.85
N SER A 113 -7.90 7.35 3.10
CA SER A 113 -9.22 6.81 3.44
C SER A 113 -9.96 7.76 4.37
N THR A 114 -11.26 7.93 4.15
CA THR A 114 -12.13 8.69 5.05
C THR A 114 -13.51 8.05 5.16
N ASN A 115 -14.11 8.11 6.35
CA ASN A 115 -15.48 7.62 6.53
C ASN A 115 -16.48 8.57 5.84
N LEU A 116 -17.43 7.98 5.13
CA LEU A 116 -18.57 8.68 4.55
C LEU A 116 -19.71 8.74 5.57
N SER A 117 -20.06 7.58 6.14
CA SER A 117 -21.06 7.49 7.20
C SER A 117 -20.55 8.08 8.51
N LEU A 118 -21.43 8.75 9.26
CA LEU A 118 -21.15 9.36 10.58
C LEU A 118 -20.05 10.44 10.57
N SER A 119 -19.65 10.93 9.40
CA SER A 119 -18.61 11.96 9.21
C SER A 119 -18.93 13.29 9.89
N THR A 120 -20.22 13.58 10.12
CA THR A 120 -20.69 14.76 10.87
C THR A 120 -20.46 14.66 12.38
N LEU A 121 -20.25 13.46 12.91
CA LEU A 121 -20.04 13.22 14.35
C LEU A 121 -18.57 12.99 14.64
N LEU A 122 -17.93 12.19 13.79
CA LEU A 122 -16.53 11.81 13.90
C LEU A 122 -15.97 11.60 12.51
N GLN A 123 -14.88 12.30 12.22
CA GLN A 123 -14.12 12.10 11.01
C GLN A 123 -12.83 11.36 11.32
N CYS A 124 -12.60 10.27 10.60
CA CYS A 124 -11.31 9.62 10.49
C CYS A 124 -10.74 9.91 9.11
N ARG A 125 -9.50 10.39 9.07
CA ARG A 125 -8.70 10.52 7.86
C ARG A 125 -7.45 9.70 8.05
N GLU A 126 -7.35 8.64 7.29
CA GLU A 126 -6.21 7.76 7.29
C GLU A 126 -5.39 7.99 6.02
N THR A 127 -4.07 7.94 6.15
CA THR A 127 -3.13 7.99 5.04
C THR A 127 -2.12 6.86 5.20
N ILE A 128 -1.84 6.17 4.10
CA ILE A 128 -0.94 5.02 4.07
C ILE A 128 0.02 5.19 2.89
N SER A 129 1.28 4.82 3.08
CA SER A 129 2.28 4.75 2.03
C SER A 129 3.00 3.40 2.02
N TYR A 130 3.18 2.83 0.84
CA TYR A 130 4.01 1.67 0.58
C TYR A 130 5.14 2.05 -0.38
N ILE A 131 6.38 1.87 0.06
CA ILE A 131 7.59 2.26 -0.68
C ILE A 131 8.57 1.08 -0.66
N PRO A 132 9.22 0.72 -1.79
CA PRO A 132 10.29 -0.28 -1.79
C PRO A 132 11.41 0.14 -0.83
N HIS A 133 11.89 -0.80 -0.01
CA HIS A 133 12.93 -0.50 0.97
C HIS A 133 13.98 -1.62 1.04
N PRO A 134 15.30 -1.30 1.07
CA PRO A 134 15.88 0.04 1.01
C PRO A 134 15.81 0.65 -0.40
N TRP A 135 15.85 1.98 -0.49
CA TRP A 135 15.94 2.69 -1.78
C TRP A 135 17.01 3.79 -1.72
N PRO A 136 17.86 3.95 -2.77
CA PRO A 136 17.95 3.11 -3.97
C PRO A 136 18.45 1.71 -3.62
N PHE A 137 17.85 0.69 -4.25
CA PHE A 137 18.33 -0.68 -4.12
C PHE A 137 19.42 -0.90 -5.16
N LEU A 138 20.67 -0.97 -4.69
CA LEU A 138 21.78 -1.40 -5.51
C LEU A 138 21.90 -2.92 -5.38
N PRO A 139 21.75 -3.69 -6.47
CA PRO A 139 22.00 -5.12 -6.42
C PRO A 139 23.46 -5.36 -5.98
N ALA A 140 23.70 -6.50 -5.33
CA ALA A 140 25.03 -6.81 -4.82
C ALA A 140 26.07 -6.75 -5.94
N PRO A 141 27.18 -6.00 -5.76
CA PRO A 141 28.19 -5.86 -6.79
C PRO A 141 28.78 -7.22 -7.17
N THR A 142 28.81 -7.52 -8.48
CA THR A 142 29.40 -8.76 -9.00
C THR A 142 30.92 -8.74 -8.79
N ARG A 143 31.56 -9.91 -8.65
CA ARG A 143 33.03 -10.05 -8.55
C ARG A 143 33.79 -9.27 -9.64
N ARG A 144 33.21 -9.16 -10.84
CA ARG A 144 33.72 -8.37 -11.98
C ARG A 144 33.73 -6.84 -11.75
N GLN A 145 32.81 -6.29 -10.96
CA GLN A 145 32.79 -4.86 -10.64
C GLN A 145 33.89 -4.45 -9.64
N PHE A 146 34.30 -5.37 -8.75
CA PHE A 146 35.42 -5.13 -7.83
C PHE A 146 36.79 -5.45 -8.43
N ALA A 147 36.85 -6.30 -9.46
CA ALA A 147 38.10 -6.71 -10.10
C ALA A 147 37.96 -6.76 -11.63
N PRO A 148 37.81 -5.60 -12.31
CA PRO A 148 37.64 -5.55 -13.77
C PRO A 148 38.86 -6.04 -14.57
N GLN A 149 39.99 -6.29 -13.90
CA GLN A 149 41.27 -6.68 -14.50
C GLN A 149 41.71 -8.12 -14.18
N LEU A 150 40.90 -8.90 -13.45
CA LEU A 150 41.15 -10.33 -13.25
C LEU A 150 40.48 -11.14 -14.38
N SER A 151 40.86 -10.85 -15.62
CA SER A 151 40.89 -11.93 -16.62
C SER A 151 42.00 -12.86 -16.16
N VAL A 152 41.68 -14.13 -15.90
CA VAL A 152 42.70 -15.16 -15.70
C VAL A 152 43.53 -15.16 -16.99
N ARG A 153 44.70 -14.51 -16.96
CA ARG A 153 45.75 -14.78 -17.94
C ARG A 153 46.16 -16.21 -17.65
N ASP A 154 45.74 -17.12 -18.51
CA ASP A 154 46.26 -18.48 -18.51
C ASP A 154 47.73 -18.39 -18.94
N GLU A 155 48.63 -18.14 -17.98
CA GLU A 155 50.07 -18.24 -18.19
C GLU A 155 50.46 -19.71 -18.31
N ARG A 156 50.05 -20.32 -19.43
CA ARG A 156 50.71 -21.50 -19.98
C ARG A 156 51.03 -21.29 -21.45
N MET A 157 51.93 -20.36 -21.70
CA MET A 157 52.86 -20.50 -22.82
C MET A 157 54.28 -20.44 -22.28
N ASN A 158 54.83 -21.61 -21.96
CA ASN A 158 56.10 -22.10 -22.53
C ASN A 158 56.60 -23.33 -21.75
N ALA A 159 56.12 -24.50 -22.15
CA ALA A 159 56.91 -25.73 -22.15
C ALA A 159 56.30 -26.68 -23.17
N GLU A 160 57.06 -26.98 -24.20
CA GLU A 160 56.78 -27.88 -25.32
C GLU A 160 56.48 -29.31 -24.81
N ASP A 161 55.33 -29.88 -25.16
CA ASP A 161 55.21 -31.28 -25.59
C ASP A 161 53.82 -31.55 -26.21
N GLY A 162 53.78 -32.41 -27.23
CA GLY A 162 52.61 -32.66 -28.05
C GLY A 162 51.52 -33.49 -27.37
N GLY A 163 50.26 -33.16 -27.64
CA GLY A 163 49.08 -33.94 -27.27
C GLY A 163 47.84 -33.43 -28.01
N GLU A 164 47.00 -34.35 -28.48
CA GLU A 164 45.85 -34.17 -29.37
C GLU A 164 44.92 -32.98 -29.04
N LEU A 165 44.41 -32.33 -30.09
CA LEU A 165 43.30 -31.37 -30.04
C LEU A 165 42.00 -32.12 -29.64
N PRO A 166 41.33 -31.78 -28.53
CA PRO A 166 39.94 -32.19 -28.32
C PRO A 166 39.00 -31.21 -29.02
N ASP A 167 37.86 -31.74 -29.45
CA ASP A 167 36.79 -31.06 -30.18
C ASP A 167 36.40 -29.69 -29.56
N GLU A 168 36.21 -28.69 -30.41
CA GLU A 168 35.68 -27.37 -30.05
C GLU A 168 34.21 -27.53 -29.60
N ASP A 169 33.99 -27.80 -28.31
CA ASP A 169 32.75 -27.43 -27.65
C ASP A 169 32.75 -25.89 -27.48
N ASP A 170 31.87 -25.21 -28.21
CA ASP A 170 31.50 -23.80 -28.02
C ASP A 170 30.89 -23.60 -26.60
N ASP A 171 31.71 -23.64 -25.55
CA ASP A 171 31.36 -23.17 -24.21
C ASP A 171 31.95 -21.77 -24.03
N ASP A 172 31.22 -20.77 -24.53
CA ASP A 172 31.46 -19.36 -24.19
C ASP A 172 31.18 -19.20 -22.69
N GLY A 173 32.22 -19.47 -21.87
CA GLY A 173 32.25 -19.55 -20.40
C GLY A 173 31.95 -18.24 -19.68
N ASN A 174 31.03 -17.46 -20.22
CA ASN A 174 30.38 -16.38 -19.55
C ASN A 174 29.34 -17.00 -18.60
N GLU A 175 29.74 -17.32 -17.35
CA GLU A 175 28.74 -17.56 -16.31
C GLU A 175 27.79 -16.35 -16.29
N PRO A 176 26.49 -16.54 -16.57
CA PRO A 176 25.51 -15.48 -16.42
C PRO A 176 25.59 -14.97 -14.99
N TYR A 177 25.24 -13.69 -14.79
CA TYR A 177 25.10 -13.08 -13.47
C TYR A 177 24.64 -14.10 -12.41
N PRO A 178 25.34 -14.26 -11.27
CA PRO A 178 24.78 -15.03 -10.18
C PRO A 178 23.54 -14.25 -9.71
N SER A 179 22.37 -14.75 -10.10
CA SER A 179 21.10 -14.14 -9.72
C SER A 179 21.03 -14.07 -8.20
N ALA A 180 20.60 -12.93 -7.69
CA ALA A 180 20.41 -12.75 -6.26
C ALA A 180 19.31 -13.72 -5.82
N LYS A 181 19.66 -14.89 -5.27
CA LYS A 181 18.77 -16.03 -4.94
C LYS A 181 17.38 -15.83 -5.53
N ASP A 182 17.18 -16.32 -6.76
CA ASP A 182 15.90 -16.23 -7.44
C ASP A 182 14.79 -16.58 -6.47
N THR A 183 14.02 -15.58 -6.07
CA THR A 183 12.61 -15.87 -5.90
C THR A 183 12.12 -15.87 -7.33
N ASP A 184 12.01 -17.06 -7.95
CA ASP A 184 11.43 -17.29 -9.30
C ASP A 184 10.00 -16.74 -9.44
N HIS A 185 9.48 -16.15 -8.37
CA HIS A 185 8.19 -15.52 -8.32
C HIS A 185 8.12 -14.34 -9.32
N PRO A 186 7.12 -14.30 -10.22
CA PRO A 186 6.98 -13.28 -11.27
C PRO A 186 6.68 -11.86 -10.76
N LEU A 187 6.66 -11.64 -9.43
CA LEU A 187 6.48 -10.34 -8.79
C LEU A 187 7.75 -9.86 -8.08
N SER A 188 8.83 -10.66 -8.12
CA SER A 188 10.18 -10.24 -7.77
C SER A 188 10.82 -9.56 -8.99
N HIS A 189 11.75 -8.63 -8.76
CA HIS A 189 12.56 -8.04 -9.83
C HIS A 189 13.94 -7.75 -9.27
N PRO A 190 15.04 -8.04 -9.99
CA PRO A 190 16.41 -7.90 -9.47
C PRO A 190 16.79 -6.45 -9.10
N THR A 191 16.08 -5.45 -9.63
CA THR A 191 16.29 -4.04 -9.28
C THR A 191 15.34 -3.53 -8.19
N MET A 192 14.43 -4.37 -7.69
CA MET A 192 13.53 -4.03 -6.60
C MET A 192 14.01 -4.70 -5.32
N PRO A 193 14.04 -3.98 -4.19
CA PRO A 193 14.38 -4.59 -2.92
C PRO A 193 13.30 -5.61 -2.50
N PRO A 194 13.68 -6.62 -1.72
CA PRO A 194 12.78 -7.71 -1.31
C PRO A 194 11.75 -7.29 -0.24
N THR A 195 11.84 -6.06 0.28
CA THR A 195 10.94 -5.58 1.33
C THR A 195 10.25 -4.28 0.95
N THR A 196 9.07 -4.07 1.54
CA THR A 196 8.27 -2.86 1.35
C THR A 196 8.09 -2.16 2.68
N LEU A 197 8.52 -0.90 2.77
CA LEU A 197 8.24 -0.03 3.92
C LEU A 197 6.77 0.41 3.86
N PHE A 198 6.05 0.13 4.93
CA PHE A 198 4.72 0.63 5.20
C PHE A 198 4.79 1.75 6.23
N SER A 199 4.09 2.85 5.95
CA SER A 199 3.81 3.90 6.93
C SER A 199 2.33 4.23 6.91
N GLN A 200 1.74 4.41 8.07
CA GLN A 200 0.33 4.75 8.25
C GLN A 200 0.23 5.86 9.26
N SER A 201 -0.61 6.85 8.94
CA SER A 201 -1.04 7.86 9.89
C SER A 201 -2.55 8.05 9.82
N ALA A 202 -3.19 8.16 10.97
CA ALA A 202 -4.62 8.39 11.08
C ALA A 202 -4.89 9.60 11.98
N LEU A 203 -5.64 10.55 11.42
CA LEU A 203 -6.16 11.72 12.12
C LEU A 203 -7.63 11.46 12.44
N ILE A 204 -7.94 11.40 13.74
CA ILE A 204 -9.30 11.19 14.23
C ILE A 204 -9.73 12.47 14.93
N PHE A 205 -10.82 13.07 14.50
CA PHE A 205 -11.36 14.22 15.19
C PHE A 205 -12.87 14.14 15.29
N SER A 206 -13.37 14.42 16.49
CA SER A 206 -14.80 14.65 16.69
C SER A 206 -15.11 16.07 16.26
N THR A 207 -15.95 16.19 15.24
CA THR A 207 -16.63 17.42 14.87
C THR A 207 -17.69 17.65 15.92
N GLY A 208 -17.32 18.27 17.04
CA GLY A 208 -18.24 18.60 18.14
C GLY A 208 -19.41 19.51 17.74
N VAL A 209 -19.52 19.89 16.47
CA VAL A 209 -20.65 20.61 15.89
C VAL A 209 -21.72 19.59 15.48
N ILE A 210 -22.44 19.08 16.48
CA ILE A 210 -23.72 18.43 16.23
C ILE A 210 -24.76 19.55 16.16
N ALA A 211 -25.14 19.91 14.93
CA ALA A 211 -26.37 20.62 14.58
C ALA A 211 -26.66 21.95 15.33
N ALA A 212 -25.75 22.92 15.25
CA ALA A 212 -26.16 24.34 15.32
C ALA A 212 -26.44 24.91 13.92
N ASP A 213 -25.86 24.32 12.88
CA ASP A 213 -26.00 24.78 11.51
C ASP A 213 -27.20 24.14 10.81
N HIS A 214 -27.86 24.94 9.96
CA HIS A 214 -28.99 24.51 9.16
C HIS A 214 -28.60 23.33 8.24
N TYR A 215 -29.46 22.32 8.22
CA TYR A 215 -29.42 21.26 7.22
C TYR A 215 -30.05 21.77 5.91
N PRO A 216 -29.52 21.43 4.72
CA PRO A 216 -28.40 20.52 4.45
C PRO A 216 -27.03 21.14 4.74
N PRO A 217 -26.03 20.34 5.18
CA PRO A 217 -24.66 20.82 5.29
C PRO A 217 -24.15 21.28 3.92
N TYR A 218 -23.33 22.33 3.91
CA TYR A 218 -22.63 22.78 2.71
C TYR A 218 -21.96 21.58 2.01
N GLY A 219 -22.34 21.33 0.76
CA GLY A 219 -21.81 20.22 -0.05
C GLY A 219 -22.85 19.19 -0.53
N VAL A 220 -24.09 19.24 -0.05
CA VAL A 220 -25.19 18.56 -0.75
C VAL A 220 -25.57 19.43 -1.94
N ALA A 221 -25.40 18.89 -3.15
CA ALA A 221 -25.78 19.60 -4.37
C ALA A 221 -27.30 19.87 -4.33
N PRO A 222 -27.75 21.11 -4.64
CA PRO A 222 -29.16 21.49 -4.53
C PRO A 222 -30.12 20.70 -5.43
N ASP A 223 -29.56 19.94 -6.37
CA ASP A 223 -30.23 19.02 -7.29
C ASP A 223 -30.27 17.56 -6.82
N CYS A 224 -29.72 17.24 -5.64
CA CYS A 224 -29.73 15.88 -5.10
C CYS A 224 -31.18 15.40 -4.87
N THR A 225 -31.63 14.44 -5.67
CA THR A 225 -32.99 13.86 -5.61
C THR A 225 -33.18 12.93 -4.40
N VAL A 226 -32.11 12.59 -3.69
CA VAL A 226 -32.14 11.73 -2.51
C VAL A 226 -32.49 12.56 -1.28
N LYS A 227 -33.74 12.42 -0.81
CA LYS A 227 -34.14 13.01 0.48
C LYS A 227 -33.35 12.32 1.61
N PRO A 228 -32.73 13.08 2.53
CA PRO A 228 -32.08 12.49 3.69
C PRO A 228 -33.08 11.76 4.57
N GLU A 229 -32.65 10.61 5.09
CA GLU A 229 -33.53 9.64 5.76
C GLU A 229 -34.03 10.13 7.13
N THR A 230 -33.36 11.08 7.77
CA THR A 230 -33.82 11.66 9.05
C THR A 230 -33.39 13.11 9.23
N PHE A 231 -34.31 13.94 9.74
CA PHE A 231 -34.01 15.24 10.34
C PHE A 231 -33.74 15.02 11.84
N PRO A 232 -32.49 14.90 12.32
CA PRO A 232 -32.28 14.93 13.76
C PRO A 232 -32.64 16.34 14.25
N PRO A 233 -33.56 16.50 15.22
CA PRO A 233 -33.77 17.79 15.86
C PRO A 233 -32.43 18.22 16.47
N GLY A 234 -32.03 19.48 16.20
CA GLY A 234 -30.81 20.07 16.70
C GLY A 234 -30.84 20.18 18.22
N ALA A 235 -30.54 19.08 18.91
CA ALA A 235 -30.26 19.07 20.33
C ALA A 235 -28.75 19.14 20.51
N THR A 236 -28.27 20.24 21.10
CA THR A 236 -26.92 20.35 21.63
C THR A 236 -26.59 19.13 22.47
N TYR A 237 -25.75 18.25 21.94
CA TYR A 237 -25.32 17.04 22.66
C TYR A 237 -24.65 17.44 23.98
N PRO A 238 -24.75 16.61 25.04
CA PRO A 238 -23.99 16.82 26.27
C PRO A 238 -22.50 16.51 26.01
N GLN A 239 -21.80 17.51 25.49
CA GLN A 239 -20.53 17.45 24.76
C GLN A 239 -19.30 16.98 25.57
N ARG A 240 -19.34 16.78 26.89
CA ARG A 240 -18.11 16.54 27.68
C ARG A 240 -17.89 15.10 28.15
N ALA A 241 -18.89 14.44 28.73
CA ALA A 241 -18.70 13.08 29.26
C ALA A 241 -18.91 11.99 28.19
N ALA A 242 -19.95 12.14 27.37
CA ALA A 242 -20.22 11.24 26.26
C ALA A 242 -19.18 11.39 25.14
N GLY A 243 -18.73 12.62 24.87
CA GLY A 243 -17.67 12.93 23.91
C GLY A 243 -16.38 12.17 24.22
N LYS A 244 -15.88 12.28 25.46
CA LYS A 244 -14.68 11.56 25.91
C LYS A 244 -14.81 10.04 25.76
N LYS A 245 -15.98 9.48 26.10
CA LYS A 245 -16.23 8.03 25.97
C LYS A 245 -16.27 7.56 24.52
N VAL A 246 -16.82 8.39 23.62
CA VAL A 246 -16.79 8.13 22.16
C VAL A 246 -15.37 8.25 21.62
N GLU A 247 -14.62 9.26 22.04
CA GLU A 247 -13.23 9.48 21.66
C GLU A 247 -12.32 8.32 22.09
N ASP A 248 -12.40 7.89 23.35
CA ASP A 248 -11.65 6.76 23.90
C ASP A 248 -12.00 5.46 23.16
N PHE A 249 -13.30 5.24 22.88
CA PHE A 249 -13.75 4.10 22.08
C PHE A 249 -13.19 4.14 20.67
N SER A 250 -13.26 5.29 19.99
CA SER A 250 -12.75 5.44 18.62
C SER A 250 -11.25 5.19 18.57
N LYS A 251 -10.47 5.78 19.48
CA LYS A 251 -9.02 5.56 19.55
C LYS A 251 -8.69 4.06 19.74
N SER A 252 -9.34 3.40 20.68
CA SER A 252 -9.13 1.97 20.93
C SER A 252 -9.49 1.10 19.72
N ARG A 253 -10.58 1.43 19.01
CA ARG A 253 -10.96 0.72 17.78
C ARG A 253 -9.96 0.92 16.66
N PHE A 254 -9.39 2.11 16.52
CA PHE A 254 -8.35 2.35 15.52
C PHE A 254 -7.07 1.56 15.79
N GLU A 255 -6.62 1.51 17.04
CA GLU A 255 -5.45 0.70 17.40
C GLU A 255 -5.68 -0.79 17.12
N GLN A 256 -6.87 -1.31 17.42
CA GLN A 256 -7.27 -2.69 17.09
C GLN A 256 -7.37 -2.91 15.58
N ASN A 257 -7.90 -1.95 14.83
CA ASN A 257 -8.02 -2.03 13.38
C ASN A 257 -6.65 -1.93 12.70
N ALA A 258 -5.70 -1.17 13.24
CA ALA A 258 -4.34 -1.06 12.71
C ALA A 258 -3.55 -2.37 12.89
N SER A 259 -3.65 -3.01 14.07
CA SER A 259 -3.01 -4.31 14.31
C SER A 259 -3.65 -5.42 13.49
N GLY A 260 -4.98 -5.50 13.46
CA GLY A 260 -5.72 -6.44 12.60
C GLY A 260 -5.48 -6.20 11.11
N GLY A 261 -5.35 -4.93 10.71
CA GLY A 261 -5.07 -4.50 9.35
C GLY A 261 -3.72 -4.97 8.84
N ARG A 262 -2.69 -4.99 9.69
CA ARG A 262 -1.37 -5.56 9.37
C ARG A 262 -1.46 -7.05 9.09
N ALA A 263 -2.00 -7.82 10.03
CA ALA A 263 -2.10 -9.28 9.89
C ALA A 263 -2.95 -9.68 8.66
N ALA A 264 -4.07 -8.96 8.43
CA ALA A 264 -4.89 -9.12 7.23
C ALA A 264 -4.07 -8.87 5.95
N MET A 265 -3.16 -7.90 5.98
CA MET A 265 -2.33 -7.57 4.82
C MET A 265 -1.21 -8.57 4.58
N GLU A 266 -0.55 -9.05 5.63
CA GLU A 266 0.44 -10.13 5.55
C GLU A 266 -0.19 -11.41 5.01
N TRP A 267 -1.40 -11.75 5.48
CA TRP A 267 -2.14 -12.90 4.98
C TRP A 267 -2.47 -12.76 3.50
N ALA A 268 -2.95 -11.59 3.05
CA ALA A 268 -3.30 -11.38 1.65
C ALA A 268 -2.07 -11.41 0.73
N ALA A 269 -0.96 -10.80 1.15
CA ALA A 269 0.30 -10.85 0.42
C ALA A 269 0.83 -12.29 0.32
N GLY A 270 0.83 -13.05 1.42
CA GLY A 270 1.27 -14.45 1.44
C GLY A 270 0.33 -15.41 0.69
N LYS A 271 -0.98 -15.15 0.67
CA LYS A 271 -1.93 -15.88 -0.17
C LYS A 271 -1.62 -15.63 -1.64
N LEU A 272 -1.54 -14.36 -2.04
CA LEU A 272 -1.25 -13.99 -3.41
C LEU A 272 0.09 -14.57 -3.89
N TRP A 273 1.11 -14.47 -3.05
CA TRP A 273 2.44 -14.97 -3.36
C TRP A 273 2.40 -16.47 -3.71
N ARG A 274 1.71 -17.26 -2.89
CA ARG A 274 1.54 -18.70 -3.15
C ARG A 274 0.68 -19.01 -4.37
N ASP A 275 -0.42 -18.29 -4.54
CA ASP A 275 -1.34 -18.49 -5.68
C ASP A 275 -0.64 -18.24 -7.02
N ILE A 276 0.34 -17.34 -7.06
CA ILE A 276 1.10 -17.02 -8.27
C ILE A 276 2.25 -18.02 -8.50
N GLU A 277 2.89 -18.52 -7.44
CA GLU A 277 3.90 -19.59 -7.54
C GLU A 277 3.31 -20.93 -7.98
N THR A 278 2.09 -21.24 -7.52
CA THR A 278 1.41 -22.51 -7.79
C THR A 278 -0.03 -22.29 -8.25
N PRO A 279 -0.23 -21.88 -9.52
CA PRO A 279 -1.56 -21.55 -10.06
C PRO A 279 -2.57 -22.70 -10.00
N ASP A 280 -2.09 -23.95 -10.04
CA ASP A 280 -2.92 -25.17 -10.05
C ASP A 280 -3.31 -25.67 -8.64
N GLY A 281 -2.97 -24.92 -7.59
CA GLY A 281 -3.31 -25.28 -6.21
C GLY A 281 -2.43 -26.40 -5.66
N GLY A 282 -1.25 -26.05 -5.15
CA GLY A 282 -0.45 -26.97 -4.35
C GLY A 282 -1.12 -27.29 -3.02
N GLU A 283 -1.25 -28.58 -2.71
CA GLU A 283 -1.80 -29.15 -1.47
C GLU A 283 -1.16 -28.60 -0.18
#